data_AF-A0A2T4C2S4-F1
#
_entry.id   AF-A0A2T4C2S4-F1
#
_cell.length_a   1.000
_cell.length_b   1.000
_cell.length_c   1.000
_cell.angle_alpha   90.00
_cell.angle_beta   90.00
_cell.angle_gamma   90.00
#
_symmetry.space_group_name_H-M   'P 1'
#
loop_
_entity.id
_entity.type
_entity.pdbx_description
1 polymer ?
#
loop_
_entity_poly.entity_id
_entity_poly.type
_entity_poly.pdbx_seq_one_letter_code
_entity_poly.pdbx_strand_id
1 'polypeptide(L)' 'MVQSAVLGFPRMGVNRDLKKATEAYWAGKISQPELLAEAKRLRLAHWKIQKDAGVDIIPSNDFALYDQVLSHIQDFGVCC' A
#
# COMPACT_ATOMS: atom_id res chain seq x y z
N MET A 1 1.32 14.58 -27.28
CA MET A 1 1.33 15.10 -25.89
C MET A 1 2.20 14.16 -25.08
N VAL A 2 3.14 14.67 -24.29
CA VAL A 2 4.02 13.83 -23.45
C VAL A 2 3.26 13.44 -22.18
N GLN A 3 3.37 12.18 -21.77
CA GLN A 3 2.72 11.64 -20.57
C GLN A 3 3.68 11.58 -19.39
N SER A 4 3.14 11.75 -18.19
CA SER A 4 3.79 11.61 -16.90
C SER A 4 3.50 10.25 -16.27
N ALA A 5 4.48 9.66 -15.58
CA ALA A 5 4.34 8.36 -14.94
C ALA A 5 5.01 8.31 -13.57
N VAL A 6 4.37 7.60 -12.64
CA VAL A 6 4.94 7.28 -11.32
C VAL A 6 5.08 5.76 -11.23
N LEU A 7 6.24 5.28 -10.77
CA LEU A 7 6.54 3.84 -10.69
C LEU A 7 6.15 3.21 -9.34
N GLY A 8 5.96 4.04 -8.31
CA GLY A 8 5.52 3.61 -6.99
C GLY A 8 5.29 4.80 -6.06
N PHE A 9 4.44 4.63 -5.06
CA PHE A 9 4.08 5.68 -4.11
C PHE A 9 4.39 5.24 -2.65
N PRO A 10 4.87 6.15 -1.78
CA PRO A 10 5.14 5.81 -0.38
C PRO A 10 3.89 5.27 0.34
N ARG A 11 3.98 4.03 0.83
CA ARG A 11 2.85 3.28 1.41
C ARG A 11 2.50 3.63 2.86
N MET A 12 3.34 4.40 3.55
CA MET A 12 3.23 4.60 5.00
C MET A 12 2.04 5.46 5.44
N GLY A 13 1.44 6.23 4.52
CA GLY A 13 0.46 7.26 4.87
C GLY A 13 1.11 8.49 5.53
N VAL A 14 0.35 9.58 5.64
CA VAL A 14 0.83 10.89 6.09
C VAL A 14 1.42 10.82 7.51
N ASN A 15 0.79 10.04 8.40
CA ASN A 15 1.17 9.97 9.82
C ASN A 15 1.75 8.60 10.23
N ARG A 16 2.39 7.90 9.27
CA ARG A 16 2.83 6.50 9.44
C ARG A 16 1.66 5.58 9.82
N ASP A 17 0.51 5.81 9.20
CA ASP A 17 -0.75 5.11 9.46
C ASP A 17 -0.62 3.60 9.27
N LEU A 18 0.08 3.18 8.20
CA LEU A 18 0.33 1.75 7.95
C LEU A 18 1.15 1.12 9.07
N LYS A 19 2.21 1.77 9.55
CA LYS A 19 3.03 1.26 10.67
C LYS A 19 2.17 1.03 11.90
N LYS A 20 1.33 2.00 12.27
CA LYS A 20 0.46 1.91 13.45
C LYS A 20 -0.53 0.76 13.32
N ALA A 21 -1.15 0.61 12.15
CA ALA A 21 -2.10 -0.46 11.89
C ALA A 21 -1.42 -1.84 11.94
N THR A 22 -0.28 -1.98 11.27
CA THR A 22 0.47 -3.24 11.25
C THR A 22 0.97 -3.63 12.65
N GLU A 23 1.51 -2.68 13.43
CA GLU A 23 1.95 -2.93 14.81
C GLU A 23 0.77 -3.23 15.74
N ALA A 24 -0.37 -2.57 15.56
CA ALA A 24 -1.59 -2.88 16.31
C ALA A 24 -2.11 -4.29 16.00
N TYR A 25 -2.04 -4.73 14.74
CA TYR A 25 -2.41 -6.07 14.34
C TYR A 25 -1.48 -7.12 14.97
N TRP A 26 -0.16 -6.91 14.90
CA TRP A 26 0.81 -7.81 15.56
C TRP A 26 0.64 -7.88 17.08
N ALA A 27 0.24 -6.76 17.70
CA ALA A 27 -0.07 -6.72 19.13
C ALA A 27 -1.46 -7.28 19.48
N GLY A 28 -2.23 -7.80 18.52
CA GLY A 28 -3.57 -8.34 18.72
C GLY A 28 -4.63 -7.29 19.07
N LYS A 29 -4.35 -6.00 18.83
CA LYS A 29 -5.23 -4.88 19.17
C LYS A 29 -6.29 -4.60 18.10
N ILE A 30 -6.03 -5.00 16.86
CA ILE A 30 -6.99 -4.94 15.76
C ILE A 30 -7.04 -6.29 15.04
N SER A 31 -8.17 -6.58 14.43
CA SER A 31 -8.42 -7.76 13.62
C SER A 31 -7.81 -7.64 12.22
N GLN A 32 -7.67 -8.78 11.52
CA GLN A 32 -7.24 -8.79 10.12
C GLN A 32 -8.15 -7.94 9.20
N PRO A 33 -9.49 -8.01 9.30
CA PRO A 33 -10.37 -7.16 8.51
C PRO A 33 -10.13 -5.65 8.74
N GLU A 34 -9.84 -5.24 9.96
CA GLU A 34 -9.53 -3.83 10.28
C GLU A 34 -8.21 -3.39 9.64
N LEU A 35 -7.17 -4.23 9.69
CA LEU A 35 -5.91 -3.97 8.99
C LEU A 35 -6.13 -3.83 7.47
N LEU A 36 -6.91 -4.74 6.88
CA LEU A 36 -7.20 -4.72 5.44
C LEU A 36 -8.05 -3.51 5.03
N ALA A 37 -8.98 -3.08 5.87
CA ALA A 37 -9.77 -1.88 5.66
C ALA A 37 -8.89 -0.62 5.66
N GLU A 38 -7.96 -0.52 6.60
CA GLU A 38 -7.01 0.60 6.68
C GLU A 38 -6.05 0.61 5.48
N ALA A 39 -5.53 -0.56 5.08
CA ALA A 39 -4.72 -0.70 3.87
C ALA A 39 -5.49 -0.26 2.61
N LYS A 40 -6.79 -0.60 2.51
CA LYS A 40 -7.66 -0.15 1.41
C LYS A 40 -7.84 1.36 1.42
N ARG A 41 -8.09 1.96 2.58
CA ARG A 41 -8.21 3.41 2.75
C ARG A 41 -6.96 4.14 2.27
N LEU A 42 -5.77 3.64 2.64
CA LEU A 42 -4.49 4.21 2.23
C LEU A 42 -4.27 4.14 0.71
N ARG A 43 -4.52 2.99 0.07
CA ARG A 43 -4.41 2.87 -1.40
C ARG A 43 -5.31 3.87 -2.12
N LEU A 44 -6.56 4.00 -1.68
CA LEU A 44 -7.51 4.97 -2.25
C LEU A 44 -7.01 6.42 -2.10
N ALA A 45 -6.48 6.77 -0.93
CA ALA A 45 -5.93 8.10 -0.69
C ALA A 45 -4.71 8.38 -1.59
N HIS A 46 -3.79 7.42 -1.74
CA HIS A 46 -2.60 7.56 -2.57
C HIS A 46 -2.93 7.71 -4.06
N TRP A 47 -3.88 6.94 -4.58
CA TRP A 47 -4.35 7.09 -5.95
C TRP A 47 -5.03 8.43 -6.17
N LYS A 48 -5.84 8.89 -5.21
CA LYS A 48 -6.48 10.20 -5.30
C LYS A 48 -5.45 11.33 -5.33
N ILE A 49 -4.42 11.29 -4.49
CA ILE A 49 -3.33 12.28 -4.50
C ILE A 49 -2.65 12.36 -5.88
N GLN A 50 -2.31 11.21 -6.47
CA GLN A 50 -1.63 11.16 -7.76
C GLN A 50 -2.55 11.63 -8.90
N LYS A 51 -3.82 11.24 -8.86
CA LYS A 51 -4.83 11.69 -9.82
C LYS A 51 -5.07 13.20 -9.74
N ASP A 52 -5.21 13.73 -8.53
CA ASP A 52 -5.42 15.16 -8.29
C ASP A 52 -4.17 15.99 -8.66
N ALA A 53 -2.98 15.38 -8.64
CA ALA A 53 -1.73 15.97 -9.13
C ALA A 53 -1.56 15.91 -10.67
N GLY A 54 -2.49 15.27 -11.40
CA GLY A 54 -2.47 15.20 -12.86
C GLY A 54 -1.52 14.13 -13.44
N VAL A 55 -1.14 13.12 -12.66
CA VAL A 55 -0.33 11.99 -13.15
C VAL A 55 -1.13 11.16 -14.17
N ASP A 56 -0.58 10.93 -15.35
CA ASP A 56 -1.25 10.16 -16.41
C ASP A 56 -1.22 8.66 -16.13
N ILE A 57 -0.07 8.13 -15.69
CA ILE A 57 0.13 6.70 -15.39
C ILE A 57 0.40 6.52 -13.90
N ILE A 58 -0.63 6.03 -13.19
CA ILE A 58 -0.61 5.82 -11.74
C ILE A 58 -0.31 4.33 -11.46
N PRO A 59 0.65 4.02 -10.57
CA PRO A 59 1.03 2.65 -10.26
C PRO A 59 -0.04 1.93 -9.43
N SER A 60 -0.02 0.62 -9.55
CA SER A 60 -0.74 -0.31 -8.69
C SER A 60 0.19 -1.46 -8.30
N ASN A 61 -0.14 -2.17 -7.24
CA ASN A 61 0.68 -3.26 -6.67
C ASN A 61 2.06 -2.83 -6.09
N ASP A 62 2.30 -1.53 -6.00
CA ASP A 62 3.41 -0.93 -5.26
C ASP A 62 3.19 -0.99 -3.73
N PHE A 63 1.93 -1.09 -3.31
CA PHE A 63 1.54 -1.22 -1.91
C PHE A 63 1.78 -2.64 -1.37
N ALA A 64 2.50 -2.76 -0.25
CA ALA A 64 2.66 -4.01 0.50
C ALA A 64 2.44 -3.77 2.01
N LEU A 65 1.85 -4.73 2.72
CA LEU A 65 1.68 -4.64 4.17
C LEU A 65 3.02 -4.65 4.92
N TYR A 66 4.05 -5.25 4.32
CA TYR A 66 5.38 -5.35 4.89
C TYR A 66 6.48 -5.07 3.87
N ASP A 67 6.61 -5.93 2.86
CA ASP A 67 7.59 -5.83 1.78
C ASP A 67 7.00 -6.41 0.48
N GLN A 68 7.27 -5.73 -0.64
CA GLN A 68 6.74 -6.12 -1.94
C GLN A 68 7.42 -7.38 -2.50
N VAL A 69 8.70 -7.63 -2.20
CA VAL A 69 9.37 -8.87 -2.66
C VAL A 69 8.80 -10.07 -1.90
N LEU A 70 8.56 -9.92 -0.60
CA LEU A 70 7.84 -10.92 0.20
C LEU A 70 6.44 -11.21 -0.37
N SER A 71 5.71 -10.20 -0.83
CA SER A 71 4.43 -10.41 -1.52
C SER A 71 4.59 -11.30 -2.75
N HIS A 72 5.61 -11.07 -3.59
CA HIS A 72 5.86 -11.94 -4.75
C HIS A 72 6.21 -13.38 -4.35
N ILE A 73 7.01 -13.57 -3.29
CA ILE A 73 7.33 -14.91 -2.78
C ILE A 73 6.04 -15.65 -2.39
N GLN A 74 5.15 -14.97 -1.66
CA GLN A 74 3.86 -15.52 -1.24
C GLN A 74 2.95 -15.84 -2.42
N ASP A 75 2.85 -14.92 -3.39
CA ASP A 75 1.95 -15.05 -4.55
C ASP A 75 2.39 -16.16 -5.50
N PHE A 76 3.71 -16.35 -5.65
CA PHE A 76 4.28 -17.41 -6.49
C PHE A 76 4.43 -18.74 -5.77
N GLY A 77 4.08 -18.84 -4.48
CA GLY A 77 4.21 -20.07 -3.71
C GLY A 77 5.66 -20.51 -3.49
N VAL A 78 6.61 -19.56 -3.46
CA VAL A 78 8.05 -19.82 -3.28
C VAL A 78 8.44 -19.80 -1.80
N CYS A 79 7.47 -20.02 -0.91
CA CYS A 79 7.75 -20.26 0.51
C CYS A 79 8.32 -21.68 0.66
N CYS A 80 9.61 -21.76 1.01
CA CYS A 80 10.25 -22.99 1.46
C CYS A 80 9.58 -23.53 2.73
#